data_AF-A0A8T3U5E3-F1
#
_entry.id   AF-A0A8T3U5E3-F1
#
_cell.length_a   1.000
_cell.length_b   1.000
_cell.length_c   1.000
_cell.angle_alpha   90.00
_cell.angle_beta   90.00
_cell.angle_gamma   90.00
#
_symmetry.space_group_name_H-M   'P 1'
#
loop_
_entity.id
_entity.type
_entity.pdbx_description
1 polymer ?
#
loop_
_entity_poly.entity_id
_entity_poly.type
_entity_poly.pdbx_seq_one_letter_code
_entity_poly.pdbx_strand_id
1 'polypeptide(L)'
;MSQIVDWEFIKKVANMNLPYHEQYKSKDGYEFIKRERFIFDAFPKADTFDVFRVDRTDEFAPIKGAEGKDSPDSATLMYLRYLRKKNK
;
A
#
# COMPACT_ATOMS: atom_id res chain seq x y z
N MET A 1 -3.83 2.87 -2.05
CA MET A 1 -2.88 3.39 -3.05
C MET A 1 -3.05 2.52 -4.27
N SER A 2 -3.68 3.06 -5.30
CA SER A 2 -3.89 2.33 -6.55
C SER A 2 -2.60 2.40 -7.36
N GLN A 3 -2.18 1.27 -7.91
CA GLN A 3 -1.03 1.16 -8.78
C GLN A 3 -1.53 0.61 -10.11
N ILE A 4 -1.26 1.33 -11.19
CA ILE A 4 -1.54 0.87 -12.55
C ILE A 4 -0.19 0.45 -13.12
N VAL A 5 -0.06 -0.83 -13.45
CA VAL A 5 1.22 -1.44 -13.79
C VAL A 5 1.06 -2.25 -15.07
N ASP A 6 1.98 -2.07 -16.00
CA ASP A 6 2.02 -2.84 -17.24
C ASP A 6 2.34 -4.31 -16.99
N TRP A 7 1.72 -5.19 -17.78
CA TRP A 7 1.87 -6.63 -17.64
C TRP A 7 3.27 -7.14 -18.00
N GLU A 8 3.87 -6.62 -19.08
CA GLU A 8 5.23 -7.03 -19.48
C GLU A 8 6.27 -6.51 -18.50
N PHE A 9 6.06 -5.32 -17.94
CA PHE A 9 6.86 -4.81 -16.83
C PHE A 9 6.83 -5.76 -15.62
N ILE A 10 5.65 -6.28 -15.21
CA ILE A 10 5.54 -7.24 -14.10
C ILE A 10 6.38 -8.50 -14.38
N LYS A 11 6.29 -9.08 -15.59
CA LYS A 11 7.10 -10.26 -15.94
C LYS A 11 8.60 -9.98 -15.91
N LYS A 12 9.00 -8.81 -16.40
CA LYS A 12 10.40 -8.34 -16.40
C LYS A 12 10.93 -8.27 -14.96
N VAL A 13 10.20 -7.63 -14.04
CA VAL A 13 10.67 -7.41 -12.66
C VAL A 13 10.51 -8.61 -11.74
N ALA A 14 9.60 -9.55 -12.05
CA ALA A 14 9.43 -10.78 -11.28
C ALA A 14 10.71 -11.64 -11.21
N ASN A 15 11.55 -11.58 -12.25
CA ASN A 15 12.82 -12.30 -12.33
C ASN A 15 14.02 -11.48 -11.86
N MET A 16 13.82 -10.23 -11.42
CA MET A 16 14.90 -9.38 -10.94
C MET A 16 15.23 -9.62 -9.48
N ASN A 17 16.49 -9.39 -9.12
CA ASN A 17 16.91 -9.38 -7.72
C ASN A 17 16.55 -8.03 -7.08
N LEU A 18 15.35 -7.94 -6.52
CA LEU A 18 14.90 -6.79 -5.72
C LEU A 18 15.45 -6.89 -4.28
N PRO A 19 15.76 -5.73 -3.65
CA PRO A 19 16.31 -5.69 -2.31
C PRO A 19 15.36 -6.30 -1.28
N TYR A 20 15.93 -6.94 -0.27
CA TYR A 20 15.18 -7.31 0.93
C TYR A 20 15.25 -6.15 1.93
N HIS A 21 14.10 -5.85 2.52
CA HIS A 21 13.98 -4.99 3.69
C HIS A 21 13.88 -5.89 4.91
N GLU A 22 14.80 -5.70 5.85
CA GLU A 22 14.89 -6.51 7.05
C GLU A 22 14.22 -5.81 8.23
N GLN A 23 13.41 -6.55 8.97
CA GLN A 23 12.85 -6.10 10.23
C GLN A 23 13.14 -7.12 11.33
N TYR A 24 13.87 -6.67 12.34
CA TYR A 24 14.11 -7.44 13.56
C TYR A 24 12.82 -7.53 14.37
N LYS A 25 12.43 -8.75 14.73
CA LYS A 25 11.22 -9.05 15.49
C LYS A 25 11.56 -9.99 16.64
N SER A 26 10.82 -9.81 17.73
CA SER A 26 10.79 -10.75 18.85
C SER A 26 9.35 -11.20 19.07
N LYS A 27 9.15 -12.50 19.21
CA LYS A 27 7.85 -13.08 19.56
C LYS A 27 8.06 -14.34 20.39
N ASP A 28 7.35 -14.46 21.51
CA ASP A 28 7.37 -15.62 22.39
C ASP A 28 8.79 -16.02 22.85
N GLY A 29 9.68 -15.03 23.04
CA GLY A 29 11.07 -15.23 23.44
C GLY A 29 12.05 -15.57 22.31
N TYR A 30 11.58 -15.68 21.06
CA TYR A 30 12.42 -15.91 19.89
C TYR A 30 12.70 -14.62 19.15
N GLU A 31 13.96 -14.39 18.82
CA GLU A 31 14.39 -13.32 17.91
C GLU A 31 14.52 -13.86 16.49
N PHE A 32 13.97 -13.13 15.53
CA PHE A 32 14.05 -13.48 14.11
C PHE A 32 14.07 -12.24 13.23
N ILE A 33 14.61 -12.42 12.03
CA ILE A 33 14.64 -11.38 10.99
C ILE A 33 13.54 -11.68 9.99
N LYS A 34 12.56 -10.78 9.88
CA LYS A 34 11.56 -10.82 8.82
C LYS A 34 12.12 -10.10 7.59
N ARG A 35 12.19 -10.78 6.45
CA ARG A 35 12.63 -10.21 5.17
C ARG A 35 11.42 -10.03 4.26
N GLU A 36 11.22 -8.80 3.78
CA GLU A 36 10.14 -8.47 2.85
C GLU A 36 10.70 -7.77 1.61
N ARG A 37 10.07 -8.00 0.46
CA ARG A 37 10.32 -7.22 -0.77
C ARG A 37 9.14 -6.30 -0.98
N PHE A 38 9.39 -5.10 -1.49
CA PHE A 38 8.32 -4.18 -1.81
C PHE A 38 8.15 -4.02 -3.32
N ILE A 39 6.89 -4.02 -3.78
CA ILE A 39 6.57 -3.86 -5.20
C ILE A 39 7.11 -2.54 -5.78
N PHE A 40 7.16 -1.50 -4.95
CA PHE A 40 7.64 -0.18 -5.38
C PHE A 40 9.16 -0.08 -5.55
N ASP A 41 9.94 -1.05 -5.04
CA ASP A 41 11.39 -1.12 -5.34
C ASP A 41 11.65 -1.42 -6.82
N ALA A 42 10.63 -1.93 -7.53
CA ALA A 42 10.70 -2.19 -8.96
C ALA A 42 10.48 -0.92 -9.80
N PHE A 43 9.84 0.13 -9.28
CA PHE A 43 9.46 1.31 -10.06
C PHE A 43 10.61 1.99 -10.81
N PRO A 44 11.83 2.12 -10.25
CA PRO A 44 12.97 2.67 -10.99
C PRO A 44 13.42 1.84 -12.20
N LYS A 45 12.86 0.64 -12.42
CA LYS A 45 13.15 -0.25 -13.57
C LYS A 45 12.13 -0.11 -14.69
N ALA A 46 11.08 0.69 -14.49
CA ALA A 46 10.06 0.95 -15.48
C ALA A 46 10.60 1.91 -16.54
N ASP A 47 10.26 1.68 -17.80
CA ASP A 47 10.69 2.55 -18.91
C ASP A 47 9.93 3.88 -18.87
N THR A 48 8.71 3.88 -18.32
CA THR A 48 7.91 5.06 -18.02
C THR A 48 7.35 4.97 -16.60
N PHE A 49 7.30 6.09 -15.89
CA PHE A 49 6.78 6.19 -14.53
C PHE A 49 6.14 7.56 -14.34
N ASP A 50 4.95 7.59 -13.74
CA ASP A 50 4.25 8.83 -13.43
C ASP A 50 3.46 8.69 -12.11
N VAL A 51 3.13 9.83 -11.49
CA VAL A 51 2.42 9.91 -10.23
C VAL A 51 1.12 10.68 -10.41
N PHE A 52 0.00 9.98 -10.24
CA PHE A 52 -1.32 10.60 -10.23
C PHE A 52 -1.74 10.96 -8.80
N ARG A 53 -1.87 12.26 -8.51
CA ARG A 53 -2.28 12.76 -7.19
C ARG A 53 -3.81 12.81 -7.09
N VAL A 54 -4.34 12.27 -6.00
CA VAL A 54 -5.78 12.23 -5.71
C VAL A 54 -6.11 12.91 -4.38
N ASP A 55 -7.39 13.23 -4.16
CA ASP A 55 -7.89 13.65 -2.85
C ASP A 55 -7.97 12.43 -1.92
N ARG A 56 -7.30 12.53 -0.77
CA ARG A 56 -7.29 11.46 0.24
C ARG A 56 -8.69 11.15 0.76
N THR A 57 -9.56 12.16 0.91
CA THR A 57 -10.91 11.94 1.48
C THR A 57 -11.80 11.15 0.56
N ASP A 58 -11.49 11.11 -0.73
CA ASP A 58 -12.31 10.48 -1.75
C ASP A 58 -11.78 9.08 -2.12
N GLU A 59 -10.46 8.86 -2.05
CA GLU A 59 -9.80 7.65 -2.59
C GLU A 59 -9.07 6.80 -1.54
N PHE A 60 -9.00 7.21 -0.26
CA PHE A 60 -8.17 6.50 0.72
C PHE A 60 -8.70 6.46 2.15
N ALA A 61 -9.29 5.31 2.52
CA ALA A 61 -9.74 4.98 3.88
C ALA A 61 -9.17 3.61 4.34
N PRO A 62 -7.93 3.55 4.85
CA PRO A 62 -7.29 2.29 5.21
C PRO A 62 -7.85 1.73 6.53
N ILE A 63 -7.83 0.40 6.66
CA ILE A 63 -8.12 -0.33 7.89
C ILE A 63 -6.84 -1.07 8.29
N LYS A 64 -6.28 -0.71 9.45
CA LYS A 64 -4.99 -1.17 9.98
C LYS A 64 -5.05 -1.54 11.46
N GLY A 65 -6.00 -0.97 12.21
CA GLY A 65 -6.21 -1.22 13.64
C GLY A 65 -7.63 -1.68 13.92
N ALA A 66 -7.83 -2.26 15.11
CA ALA A 66 -9.17 -2.64 15.57
C ALA A 66 -10.01 -1.40 15.93
N GLU A 67 -9.40 -0.41 16.59
CA GLU A 67 -10.06 0.81 17.07
C GLU A 67 -9.21 2.06 16.77
N GLY A 68 -9.82 3.24 16.90
CA GLY A 68 -9.14 4.51 16.72
C GLY A 68 -8.88 4.88 15.25
N LYS A 69 -7.69 5.43 14.97
CA LYS A 69 -7.31 5.86 13.61
C LYS A 69 -7.08 4.65 12.70
N ASP A 70 -7.54 4.75 11.45
CA ASP A 70 -7.43 3.67 10.45
C ASP A 70 -8.09 2.37 10.98
N SER A 71 -9.23 2.48 11.65
CA SER A 71 -10.11 1.40 12.11
C SER A 71 -11.34 1.22 11.21
N PRO A 72 -12.09 0.12 11.34
CA PRO A 72 -13.36 -0.07 10.62
C PRO A 72 -14.34 1.11 10.80
N ASP A 73 -14.46 1.65 12.02
CA ASP A 73 -15.34 2.78 12.31
C ASP A 73 -14.88 4.05 11.59
N SER A 74 -13.57 4.34 11.63
CA SER A 74 -13.01 5.51 10.94
C SER A 74 -13.16 5.42 9.42
N ALA A 75 -12.97 4.23 8.84
CA ALA A 75 -13.11 4.00 7.40
C ALA A 75 -14.58 4.11 6.96
N THR A 76 -15.52 3.56 7.75
CA THR A 76 -16.96 3.68 7.53
C THR A 76 -17.38 5.16 7.52
N LEU A 77 -16.94 5.93 8.51
CA LEU A 77 -17.26 7.35 8.59
C LEU A 77 -16.71 8.14 7.39
N MET A 78 -15.48 7.85 6.95
CA MET A 78 -14.90 8.46 5.73
C MET A 78 -15.73 8.13 4.49
N TYR A 79 -16.15 6.88 4.33
CA TYR A 79 -16.98 6.45 3.20
C TYR A 79 -18.37 7.11 3.21
N LEU A 80 -19.03 7.20 4.37
CA LEU A 80 -20.32 7.90 4.50
C LEU A 80 -20.20 9.39 4.16
N ARG A 81 -19.10 10.05 4.56
CA ARG A 81 -18.81 11.45 4.19
C ARG A 81 -18.62 11.60 2.68
N TYR A 82 -17.90 10.68 2.05
CA TYR A 82 -17.74 10.64 0.60
C TYR A 82 -19.10 10.53 -0.12
N LEU A 83 -19.97 9.60 0.31
CA LEU A 83 -21.32 9.46 -0.27
C LEU A 83 -22.15 10.74 -0.13
N ARG A 84 -22.08 11.39 1.03
CA ARG A 84 -22.78 12.68 1.26
C ARG A 84 -22.25 13.80 0.37
N LYS A 85 -20.93 13.83 0.11
CA LYS A 85 -20.30 14.80 -0.80
C LYS A 85 -20.76 14.57 -2.25
N LYS A 86 -20.86 13.30 -2.67
CA LYS A 86 -21.23 12.92 -4.04
C LYS A 86 -22.72 13.15 -4.38
N ASN A 87 -23.60 13.05 -3.39
CA ASN A 87 -25.05 13.24 -3.57
C ASN A 87 -25.51 14.71 -3.45
N LYS A 88 -24.56 15.65 -3.38
CA LYS A 88 -24.80 17.09 -3.45
C LYS A 88 -24.34 17.60 -4.81
#